data_AF-A0A948W0E4-F1
#
_entry.id   AF-A0A948W0E4-F1
#
_cell.length_a   1.000
_cell.length_b   1.000
_cell.length_c   1.000
_cell.angle_alpha   90.00
_cell.angle_beta   90.00
_cell.angle_gamma   90.00
#
_symmetry.space_group_name_H-M   'P 1'
#
loop_
_entity.id
_entity.type
_entity.pdbx_description
1 polymer ?
#
loop_
_entity_poly.entity_id
_entity_poly.type
_entity_poly.pdbx_seq_one_letter_code
_entity_poly.pdbx_strand_id
1 'polypeptide(L)'
;MSEIVKSCPLCGGENSRHFDQRKFRGQMVINRICQGCGLVYQSPRMTEAESAAFYAEEYRLLYEGSTDPTARNVTVQRARAESLFTFARP
;
A
#
# COMPACT_ATOMS: atom_id res chain seq x y z
N MET A 1 10.54 -12.70 -5.14
CA MET A 1 11.36 -12.50 -3.93
C MET A 1 11.34 -11.02 -3.59
N SER A 2 11.09 -10.63 -2.34
CA SER A 2 11.14 -9.24 -1.90
C SER A 2 12.45 -8.54 -2.28
N GLU A 3 12.38 -7.27 -2.63
CA GLU A 3 13.52 -6.45 -3.06
C GLU A 3 14.01 -5.50 -1.97
N ILE A 4 15.32 -5.23 -1.98
CA ILE A 4 15.96 -4.22 -1.13
C ILE A 4 15.96 -2.88 -1.85
N VAL A 5 15.40 -1.86 -1.21
CA VAL A 5 15.32 -0.51 -1.76
C VAL A 5 16.62 0.23 -1.42
N LYS A 6 17.54 0.31 -2.40
CA LYS A 6 18.86 0.93 -2.24
C LYS A 6 18.79 2.46 -2.11
N SER A 7 17.94 3.09 -2.92
CA SER A 7 17.82 4.55 -3.02
C SER A 7 16.45 5.00 -2.54
N CYS A 8 16.39 6.17 -1.89
CA CYS A 8 15.14 6.74 -1.41
C CYS A 8 14.13 6.89 -2.56
N PRO A 9 12.91 6.33 -2.45
CA PRO A 9 11.91 6.42 -3.51
C PRO A 9 11.45 7.83 -3.87
N LEU A 10 11.68 8.81 -2.99
CA LEU A 10 11.30 10.21 -3.22
C LEU A 10 12.43 11.06 -3.77
N CYS A 11 13.60 11.07 -3.10
CA CYS A 11 14.70 11.97 -3.47
C CYS A 11 15.89 11.28 -4.16
N GLY A 12 15.89 9.95 -4.30
CA GLY A 12 16.99 9.19 -4.89
C GLY A 12 18.24 9.03 -4.01
N GLY A 13 18.31 9.69 -2.85
CA GLY A 13 19.45 9.58 -1.95
C GLY A 13 19.61 8.19 -1.33
N GLU A 14 20.84 7.71 -1.17
CA GLU A 14 21.13 6.35 -0.68
C GLU A 14 21.28 6.29 0.86
N ASN A 15 21.45 7.45 1.51
CA ASN A 15 21.63 7.50 2.95
C ASN A 15 20.30 7.33 3.69
N SER A 16 20.09 6.12 4.22
CA SER A 16 18.96 5.77 5.07
C SER A 16 19.43 4.96 6.28
N ARG A 17 18.65 5.00 7.35
CA ARG A 17 18.88 4.16 8.54
C ARG A 17 17.63 3.40 8.93
N HIS A 18 17.81 2.39 9.77
CA HIS A 18 16.69 1.71 10.42
C HIS A 18 15.83 2.73 11.19
N PHE A 19 14.52 2.61 11.05
CA PHE A 19 13.54 3.45 11.74
C PHE A 19 12.69 2.65 12.72
N ASP A 20 12.11 1.54 12.24
CA ASP A 20 11.22 0.68 13.02
C ASP A 20 11.21 -0.74 12.41
N GLN A 21 10.87 -1.73 13.23
CA GLN A 21 10.53 -3.07 12.75
C GLN A 21 9.38 -3.64 13.58
N ARG A 22 8.39 -4.21 12.89
CA ARG A 22 7.19 -4.76 13.53
C ARG A 22 6.66 -5.98 12.80
N LYS A 23 6.02 -6.87 13.55
CA LYS A 23 5.24 -7.96 12.98
C LYS A 23 3.87 -7.44 12.56
N PHE A 24 3.54 -7.53 11.27
CA PHE A 24 2.26 -7.14 10.71
C PHE A 24 1.66 -8.33 9.97
N ARG A 25 0.51 -8.83 10.43
CA ARG A 25 -0.21 -9.96 9.82
C ARG A 25 0.67 -11.19 9.57
N GLY A 26 1.52 -11.52 10.55
CA GLY A 26 2.44 -12.65 10.45
C GLY A 26 3.77 -12.33 9.76
N GLN A 27 3.85 -11.26 8.97
CA GLN A 27 5.04 -10.85 8.23
C GLN A 27 5.88 -9.86 9.05
N MET A 28 7.21 -9.92 8.90
CA MET A 28 8.09 -8.91 9.49
C MET A 28 8.22 -7.73 8.54
N VAL A 29 7.87 -6.53 8.99
CA VAL A 29 7.96 -5.29 8.23
C VAL A 29 9.09 -4.45 8.81
N ILE A 30 10.03 -4.04 7.95
CA ILE A 30 11.16 -3.19 8.32
C ILE A 30 10.98 -1.84 7.63
N ASN A 31 10.91 -0.79 8.44
CA ASN A 31 10.85 0.59 7.97
C ASN A 31 12.23 1.25 8.11
N ARG A 32 12.62 1.99 7.08
CA ARG A 32 13.82 2.82 7.02
C ARG A 32 13.43 4.28 6.88
N ILE A 33 14.28 5.18 7.36
CA ILE A 33 14.10 6.62 7.21
C ILE A 33 15.27 7.21 6.41
N CYS A 34 14.95 7.92 5.33
CA CYS A 34 15.93 8.68 4.55
C CYS A 34 16.49 9.83 5.39
N GLN A 35 17.81 9.94 5.47
CA GLN A 35 18.47 11.02 6.20
C GLN A 35 18.54 12.33 5.41
N GLY A 36 18.22 12.31 4.10
CA GLY A 36 18.20 13.50 3.24
C GLY A 36 16.85 14.22 3.23
N CYS A 37 15.74 13.49 2.99
CA CYS A 37 14.41 14.09 2.84
C CYS A 37 13.40 13.69 3.93
N GLY A 38 13.77 12.81 4.86
CA GLY A 38 12.89 12.38 5.95
C GLY A 38 11.81 11.35 5.57
N LEU A 39 11.74 10.91 4.30
CA LEU A 39 10.79 9.86 3.91
C LEU A 39 11.04 8.57 4.70
N VAL A 40 9.98 8.05 5.31
CA VAL A 40 9.93 6.69 5.86
C VAL A 40 9.41 5.74 4.80
N TYR A 41 10.12 4.64 4.55
CA TYR A 41 9.77 3.65 3.53
C TYR A 41 10.16 2.22 3.94
N GLN A 42 9.53 1.22 3.36
CA GLN A 42 9.80 -0.18 3.65
C GLN A 42 10.98 -0.72 2.83
N SER A 43 11.86 -1.49 3.48
CA SER A 43 12.91 -2.26 2.81
C SER A 43 13.38 -3.42 3.71
N PRO A 44 13.32 -4.67 3.26
CA PRO A 44 12.83 -5.12 1.96
C PRO A 44 11.31 -4.89 1.78
N ARG A 45 10.86 -4.83 0.53
CA ARG A 45 9.44 -4.74 0.15
C ARG A 45 9.10 -5.75 -0.95
N MET A 46 7.82 -6.02 -1.18
CA MET A 46 7.40 -6.77 -2.36
C MET A 46 7.90 -6.09 -3.63
N THR A 47 8.35 -6.89 -4.59
CA THR A 47 8.56 -6.44 -5.96
C THR A 47 7.23 -6.01 -6.58
N GLU A 48 7.30 -5.28 -7.69
CA GLU A 48 6.10 -4.88 -8.43
C GLU A 48 5.25 -6.08 -8.86
N ALA A 49 5.89 -7.15 -9.34
CA ALA A 49 5.20 -8.38 -9.75
C ALA A 49 4.49 -9.08 -8.59
N GLU A 50 5.14 -9.17 -7.42
CA GLU A 50 4.54 -9.75 -6.22
C GLU A 50 3.38 -8.90 -5.69
N SER A 51 3.55 -7.57 -5.70
CA SER A 51 2.48 -6.65 -5.31
C SER A 51 1.28 -6.81 -6.24
N ALA A 52 1.50 -6.90 -7.56
CA ALA A 52 0.43 -7.09 -8.53
C ALA A 52 -0.31 -8.41 -8.31
N ALA A 53 0.41 -9.52 -8.12
CA ALA A 53 -0.19 -10.82 -7.81
C ALA A 53 -1.03 -10.78 -6.53
N PHE A 54 -0.48 -10.17 -5.46
CA PHE A 54 -1.19 -10.02 -4.19
C PHE A 54 -2.51 -9.24 -4.34
N TYR A 55 -2.51 -8.13 -5.08
CA TYR A 55 -3.73 -7.36 -5.32
C TYR A 55 -4.74 -8.06 -6.23
N ALA A 56 -4.27 -8.87 -7.18
CA ALA A 56 -5.13 -9.62 -8.08
C ALA A 56 -5.84 -10.77 -7.36
N GLU A 57 -5.15 -11.49 -6.48
CA GLU A 57 -5.62 -12.80 -5.99
C GLU A 57 -5.96 -12.82 -4.49
N GLU A 58 -5.17 -12.15 -3.66
CA GLU A 58 -5.20 -12.38 -2.20
C GLU A 58 -5.81 -11.21 -1.42
N TYR A 59 -5.63 -9.98 -1.91
CA TYR A 59 -5.97 -8.76 -1.17
C TYR A 59 -7.43 -8.73 -0.75
N ARG A 60 -8.36 -8.96 -1.69
CA ARG A 60 -9.80 -8.89 -1.39
C ARG A 60 -10.23 -10.00 -0.43
N LEU A 61 -9.71 -11.22 -0.59
CA LEU A 61 -9.98 -12.30 0.36
C LEU A 61 -9.49 -11.94 1.77
N LEU A 62 -8.29 -11.40 1.87
CA LEU A 62 -7.68 -11.06 3.15
C LEU A 62 -8.39 -9.90 3.88
N TYR A 63 -8.90 -8.91 3.15
CA TYR A 63 -9.50 -7.70 3.76
C TYR A 63 -11.03 -7.69 3.75
N GLU A 64 -11.66 -8.26 2.73
CA GLU A 64 -13.12 -8.26 2.53
C GLU A 64 -13.76 -9.64 2.76
N GLY A 65 -12.95 -10.71 2.84
CA GLY A 65 -13.45 -12.09 2.94
C GLY A 65 -14.11 -12.60 1.66
N SER A 66 -14.01 -11.86 0.55
CA SER A 66 -14.64 -12.20 -0.73
C SER A 66 -13.82 -11.66 -1.89
N THR A 67 -13.76 -12.41 -2.99
CA THR A 67 -13.19 -11.95 -4.26
C THR A 67 -14.07 -10.89 -4.94
N ASP A 68 -15.37 -10.90 -4.67
CA ASP A 68 -16.33 -9.98 -5.29
C ASP A 68 -16.64 -8.76 -4.40
N PRO A 69 -17.15 -7.66 -4.97
CA PRO A 69 -17.66 -6.53 -4.20
C PRO A 69 -18.77 -6.98 -3.22
N THR A 70 -18.49 -6.84 -1.92
CA THR A 70 -19.52 -7.01 -0.89
C THR A 70 -20.66 -5.98 -1.04
N ALA A 71 -21.84 -6.28 -0.48
CA ALA A 71 -22.96 -5.34 -0.48
C ALA A 71 -22.58 -3.98 0.16
N ARG A 72 -21.75 -4.01 1.21
CA ARG A 72 -21.18 -2.80 1.83
C ARG A 72 -20.37 -1.99 0.83
N ASN A 73 -19.49 -2.63 0.05
CA ASN A 73 -18.69 -1.97 -0.98
C ASN A 73 -19.59 -1.28 -2.01
N VAL A 74 -20.60 -1.98 -2.52
CA VAL A 74 -21.54 -1.42 -3.51
C VAL A 74 -22.27 -0.19 -2.95
N THR A 75 -22.77 -0.26 -1.72
CA THR A 75 -23.45 0.87 -1.06
C THR A 75 -22.55 2.09 -0.93
N VAL A 76 -21.30 1.91 -0.47
CA VAL A 76 -20.34 3.01 -0.32
C VAL A 76 -20.00 3.63 -1.68
N GLN A 77 -19.78 2.81 -2.72
CA GLN A 77 -19.47 3.33 -4.05
C GLN A 77 -20.65 4.08 -4.68
N ARG A 78 -21.89 3.65 -4.42
CA ARG A 78 -23.09 4.38 -4.84
C ARG A 78 -23.17 5.77 -4.19
N ALA A 79 -22.98 5.85 -2.88
CA ALA A 79 -23.00 7.14 -2.17
C ALA A 79 -21.90 8.09 -2.65
N ARG A 80 -20.71 7.56 -2.98
CA ARG A 80 -19.62 8.34 -3.59
C ARG A 80 -20.00 8.86 -4.98
N ALA A 81 -20.64 8.04 -5.81
CA ALA A 81 -21.09 8.44 -7.13
C ALA A 81 -22.15 9.56 -7.06
N GLU A 82 -23.12 9.45 -6.14
CA GLU A 82 -24.14 10.48 -5.92
C GLU A 82 -23.53 11.81 -5.43
N SER A 83 -22.58 11.73 -4.50
CA SER A 83 -21.84 12.90 -4.00
C SER A 83 -21.03 13.57 -5.13
N LEU A 84 -20.31 12.78 -5.92
CA LEU A 84 -19.53 13.29 -7.03
C LEU A 84 -20.42 13.92 -8.11
N PHE A 85 -21.55 13.29 -8.43
CA PHE A 85 -22.51 13.85 -9.38
C PHE A 85 -23.06 15.19 -8.91
N THR A 86 -23.39 15.29 -7.62
CA THR A 86 -23.87 16.55 -7.02
C THR A 86 -22.80 17.64 -7.08
N PHE A 87 -21.55 17.31 -6.78
CA PHE A 87 -20.43 18.26 -6.81
C PHE A 87 -20.07 18.72 -8.22
N ALA A 88 -20.04 17.79 -9.19
CA ALA A 88 -19.60 18.05 -10.55
C ALA A 88 -20.70 18.63 -11.46
N ARG A 89 -21.95 18.67 -10.99
CA ARG A 89 -23.05 19.28 -11.75
C ARG A 89 -22.93 20.81 -11.67
N PRO A 90 -22.85 21.51 -12.80
CA PRO A 90 -22.75 22.97 -12.85
C PRO A 90 -24.00 23.66 -12.30
#